data_AF-A0A1I1PW95-F1
#
_entry.id   AF-A0A1I1PW95-F1
#
_cell.length_a   1.000
_cell.length_b   1.000
_cell.length_c   1.000
_cell.angle_alpha   90.00
_cell.angle_beta   90.00
_cell.angle_gamma   90.00
#
_symmetry.space_group_name_H-M   'P 1'
#
loop_
_entity.id
_entity.type
_entity.pdbx_description
1 polymer ?
#
loop_
_entity_poly.entity_id
_entity_poly.type
_entity_poly.pdbx_seq_one_letter_code
_entity_poly.pdbx_strand_id
1 'polypeptide(L)'
;MDYLQPFEGVTVISGDATVEAIPLSDIIYVNAGVVAPPTSWLAALKVGGRMIFPWRPSEEVAMAVLATRTDQGIALRPFGAAFFIPCVGASSPDGCEKVPDRLEARSIRSLWRKADRAPDASVVAIYPELWFSSDEIVAA
;
A
#
# COMPACT_ATOMS: atom_id res chain seq x y z
N MET A 1 23.89 8.97 -9.58
CA MET A 1 22.42 9.18 -9.66
C MET A 1 22.05 10.16 -10.77
N ASP A 2 22.94 10.37 -11.77
CA ASP A 2 22.82 11.50 -12.69
C ASP A 2 21.99 11.18 -13.95
N TYR A 3 21.56 9.91 -14.11
CA TYR A 3 20.78 9.47 -15.27
C TYR A 3 19.39 10.12 -15.36
N LEU A 4 18.89 10.69 -14.25
CA LEU A 4 17.60 11.37 -14.20
C LEU A 4 17.71 12.89 -14.27
N GLN A 5 18.92 13.45 -14.10
CA GLN A 5 19.16 14.91 -14.14
C GLN A 5 18.70 15.58 -15.45
N PRO A 6 18.78 14.95 -16.64
CA PRO A 6 18.36 15.62 -17.87
C PRO A 6 16.85 15.79 -18.04
N PHE A 7 16.01 15.13 -17.22
CA PHE A 7 14.56 15.17 -17.38
C PHE A 7 13.94 16.33 -16.61
N GLU A 8 13.33 17.27 -17.33
CA GLU A 8 12.58 18.37 -16.73
C GLU A 8 11.40 17.85 -15.88
N GLY A 9 11.15 18.50 -14.74
CA GLY A 9 10.10 18.09 -13.81
C GLY A 9 10.45 16.88 -12.93
N VAL A 10 11.67 16.35 -13.02
CA VAL A 10 12.14 15.24 -12.17
C VAL A 10 13.01 15.79 -11.04
N THR A 11 12.67 15.43 -9.81
CA THR A 11 13.50 15.65 -8.62
C THR A 11 13.87 14.30 -8.03
N VAL A 12 15.17 14.05 -7.85
CA VAL A 12 15.67 12.83 -7.20
C VAL A 12 16.02 13.16 -5.76
N ILE A 13 15.41 12.42 -4.83
CA ILE A 13 15.67 12.54 -3.39
C ILE A 13 16.33 11.23 -2.95
N SER A 14 17.50 11.34 -2.31
CA SER A 14 18.14 10.22 -1.64
C SER A 14 17.65 10.20 -0.20
N GLY A 15 16.84 9.22 0.15
CA GLY A 15 16.21 9.12 1.47
C GLY A 15 15.49 7.80 1.68
N ASP A 16 15.00 7.57 2.89
CA ASP A 16 14.18 6.42 3.22
C ASP A 16 12.70 6.80 3.16
N ALA A 17 12.05 6.44 2.05
CA ALA A 17 10.65 6.74 1.83
C ALA A 17 9.71 6.12 2.88
N THR A 18 10.14 5.12 3.65
CA THR A 18 9.29 4.50 4.69
C THR A 18 9.13 5.37 5.93
N VAL A 19 10.05 6.32 6.16
CA VAL A 19 10.04 7.23 7.31
C VAL A 19 9.97 8.71 6.91
N GLU A 20 10.45 9.06 5.72
CA GLU A 20 10.43 10.43 5.22
C GLU A 20 9.05 10.85 4.71
N ALA A 21 8.80 12.16 4.75
CA ALA A 21 7.54 12.72 4.30
C ALA A 21 7.44 12.65 2.76
N ILE A 22 6.39 11.99 2.27
CA ILE A 22 6.01 12.05 0.85
C ILE A 22 5.10 13.26 0.65
N PRO A 23 5.35 14.11 -0.36
CA PRO A 23 4.48 15.25 -0.65
C PRO A 23 3.07 14.79 -1.05
N LEU A 24 2.08 15.66 -0.84
CA LEU A 24 0.71 15.40 -1.29
C LEU A 24 0.68 15.12 -2.80
N SER A 25 0.24 13.93 -3.17
CA SER A 25 0.41 13.35 -4.50
C SER A 25 -0.92 12.89 -5.09
N ASP A 26 -1.09 13.11 -6.38
CA ASP A 26 -2.19 12.54 -7.18
C ASP A 26 -1.93 11.06 -7.49
N ILE A 27 -0.65 10.70 -7.67
CA ILE A 27 -0.21 9.32 -7.92
C ILE A 27 1.05 9.03 -7.11
N ILE A 28 1.07 7.87 -6.44
CA ILE A 28 2.26 7.28 -5.84
C ILE A 28 2.51 5.93 -6.54
N TYR A 29 3.71 5.73 -7.07
CA TYR A 29 4.11 4.47 -7.68
C TYR A 29 5.26 3.86 -6.90
N VAL A 30 5.02 2.70 -6.30
CA VAL A 30 6.00 2.00 -5.48
C VAL A 30 6.61 0.87 -6.32
N ASN A 31 7.94 0.81 -6.40
CA ASN A 31 8.69 -0.20 -7.14
C ASN A 31 9.49 -1.13 -6.19
N ALA A 32 8.96 -1.37 -4.99
CA ALA A 32 9.49 -2.29 -4.01
C ALA A 32 8.34 -2.98 -3.26
N GLY A 33 8.48 -4.27 -2.98
CA GLY A 33 7.44 -5.08 -2.34
C GLY A 33 7.30 -4.76 -0.86
N VAL A 34 6.06 -4.54 -0.41
CA VAL A 34 5.72 -4.22 0.99
C VAL A 34 4.78 -5.27 1.58
N VAL A 35 4.93 -5.53 2.87
CA VAL A 35 3.96 -6.31 3.67
C VAL A 35 2.78 -5.41 4.04
N ALA A 36 3.06 -4.19 4.50
CA ALA A 36 2.09 -3.14 4.74
C ALA A 36 2.67 -1.80 4.27
N PRO A 37 1.95 -1.00 3.46
CA PRO A 37 2.43 0.33 3.09
C PRO A 37 2.46 1.24 4.33
N PRO A 38 3.50 2.04 4.54
CA PRO A 38 3.52 3.06 5.59
C PRO A 38 2.26 3.94 5.57
N THR A 39 1.71 4.24 6.75
CA THR A 39 0.52 5.08 6.88
C THR A 39 0.72 6.48 6.30
N SER A 40 1.96 6.98 6.34
CA SER A 40 2.38 8.25 5.72
C SER A 40 2.14 8.28 4.21
N TRP A 41 2.28 7.15 3.51
CA TRP A 41 2.04 7.07 2.05
C TRP A 41 0.56 7.24 1.74
N LEU A 42 -0.31 6.64 2.56
CA LEU A 42 -1.76 6.76 2.44
C LEU A 42 -2.22 8.19 2.75
N ALA A 43 -1.59 8.82 3.74
CA ALA A 43 -1.85 10.21 4.11
C ALA A 43 -1.40 11.20 3.02
N ALA A 44 -0.36 10.86 2.27
CA ALA A 44 0.14 11.64 1.14
C ALA A 44 -0.76 11.56 -0.11
N LEU A 45 -1.74 10.66 -0.18
CA LEU A 45 -2.70 10.67 -1.28
C LEU A 45 -3.75 11.76 -1.10
N LYS A 46 -3.89 12.62 -2.11
CA LYS A 46 -5.07 13.50 -2.25
C LYS A 46 -6.33 12.64 -2.42
N VAL A 47 -7.51 13.19 -2.13
CA VAL A 47 -8.79 12.53 -2.50
C VAL A 47 -8.83 12.34 -4.02
N GLY A 48 -9.22 11.15 -4.48
CA GLY A 48 -9.11 10.70 -5.88
C GLY A 48 -7.70 10.25 -6.29
N GLY A 49 -6.70 10.48 -5.43
CA GLY A 49 -5.33 10.06 -5.65
C GLY A 49 -5.17 8.54 -5.58
N ARG A 50 -4.17 8.03 -6.29
CA ARG A 50 -3.96 6.59 -6.48
C ARG A 50 -2.56 6.16 -6.08
N MET A 51 -2.44 5.05 -5.38
CA MET A 51 -1.16 4.40 -5.13
C MET A 51 -1.14 3.02 -5.76
N ILE A 52 -0.11 2.71 -6.53
CA ILE A 52 0.16 1.35 -7.01
C ILE A 52 1.34 0.81 -6.24
N PHE A 53 1.17 -0.34 -5.60
CA PHE A 53 2.24 -0.98 -4.85
C PHE A 53 2.24 -2.51 -5.04
N PRO A 54 3.42 -3.15 -5.09
CA PRO A 54 3.53 -4.60 -4.99
C PRO A 54 3.28 -5.01 -3.54
N TRP A 55 2.17 -5.68 -3.30
CA TRP A 55 1.82 -6.24 -2.01
C TRP A 55 2.35 -7.67 -1.90
N ARG A 56 3.16 -7.89 -0.87
CA ARG A 56 3.82 -9.16 -0.59
C ARG A 56 3.71 -9.50 0.90
N PRO A 57 2.51 -9.90 1.37
CA PRO A 57 2.26 -10.17 2.78
C PRO A 57 2.89 -11.48 3.28
N SER A 58 3.27 -12.36 2.36
CA SER A 58 3.98 -13.62 2.63
C SER A 58 4.85 -13.98 1.42
N GLU A 59 5.67 -15.03 1.53
CA GLU A 59 6.43 -15.54 0.39
C GLU A 59 5.53 -16.09 -0.73
N GLU A 60 4.35 -16.57 -0.37
CA GLU A 60 3.41 -17.20 -1.29
C GLU A 60 2.56 -16.20 -2.07
N VAL A 61 2.34 -14.99 -1.52
CA VAL A 61 1.49 -13.96 -2.12
C VAL A 61 2.35 -12.83 -2.67
N ALA A 62 2.21 -12.54 -3.97
CA ALA A 62 2.89 -11.44 -4.64
C ALA A 62 1.97 -10.84 -5.73
N MET A 63 1.36 -9.69 -5.46
CA MET A 63 0.38 -9.06 -6.35
C MET A 63 0.54 -7.54 -6.40
N ALA A 64 0.21 -6.92 -7.54
CA ALA A 64 0.08 -5.47 -7.55
C ALA A 64 -1.29 -5.09 -6.99
N VAL A 65 -1.34 -4.00 -6.24
CA VAL A 65 -2.57 -3.47 -5.67
C VAL A 65 -2.68 -2.00 -6.06
N LEU A 66 -3.84 -1.61 -6.57
CA LEU A 66 -4.22 -0.22 -6.76
C LEU A 66 -5.02 0.21 -5.53
N ALA A 67 -4.46 1.10 -4.73
CA ALA A 67 -5.17 1.84 -3.71
C ALA A 67 -5.68 3.16 -4.29
N THR A 68 -6.94 3.52 -4.03
CA THR A 68 -7.53 4.81 -4.40
C THR A 68 -8.05 5.48 -3.14
N ARG A 69 -7.60 6.71 -2.90
CA ARG A 69 -8.08 7.52 -1.79
C ARG A 69 -9.47 8.06 -2.10
N THR A 70 -10.41 7.75 -1.23
CA THR A 70 -11.77 8.29 -1.24
C THR A 70 -11.93 9.25 -0.05
N ASP A 71 -13.09 9.87 0.04
CA ASP A 71 -13.54 10.62 1.22
C ASP A 71 -13.82 9.69 2.42
N GLN A 72 -14.26 8.46 2.18
CA GLN A 72 -14.64 7.48 3.22
C GLN A 72 -13.49 6.55 3.66
N GLY A 73 -12.39 6.50 2.92
CA GLY A 73 -11.26 5.59 3.19
C GLY A 73 -10.42 5.27 1.96
N ILE A 74 -9.76 4.11 1.94
CA ILE A 74 -8.92 3.66 0.83
C ILE A 74 -9.56 2.44 0.16
N ALA A 75 -10.04 2.61 -1.07
CA ALA A 75 -10.50 1.49 -1.89
C ALA A 75 -9.31 0.74 -2.48
N LEU A 76 -9.36 -0.59 -2.50
CA LEU A 76 -8.31 -1.46 -3.04
C LEU A 76 -8.82 -2.27 -4.22
N ARG A 77 -7.97 -2.40 -5.23
CA ARG A 77 -8.16 -3.34 -6.34
C ARG A 77 -6.88 -4.15 -6.55
N PRO A 78 -6.84 -5.43 -6.17
CA PRO A 78 -5.72 -6.30 -6.47
C PRO A 78 -5.71 -6.63 -7.97
N PHE A 79 -4.54 -6.64 -8.60
CA PHE A 79 -4.39 -6.96 -10.02
C PHE A 79 -3.03 -7.59 -10.33
N GLY A 80 -3.04 -8.67 -11.13
CA GLY A 80 -1.83 -9.33 -11.63
C GLY A 80 -0.88 -9.89 -10.56
N ALA A 81 0.13 -10.63 -11.02
CA ALA A 81 1.26 -11.01 -10.16
C ALA A 81 2.33 -9.91 -10.22
N ALA A 82 2.99 -9.62 -9.10
CA ALA A 82 4.05 -8.60 -9.04
C ALA A 82 5.18 -9.02 -8.08
N PHE A 83 6.34 -9.38 -8.66
CA PHE A 83 7.53 -9.77 -7.90
C PHE A 83 8.54 -8.64 -7.95
N PHE A 84 8.78 -8.02 -6.79
CA PHE A 84 9.71 -6.91 -6.64
C PHE A 84 10.72 -7.19 -5.52
N ILE A 85 11.83 -6.46 -5.56
CA ILE A 85 12.77 -6.38 -4.43
C ILE A 85 12.04 -5.93 -3.17
N PRO A 86 12.39 -6.44 -1.98
CA PRO A 86 11.74 -6.04 -0.73
C PRO A 86 12.03 -4.57 -0.40
N CYS A 87 11.01 -3.86 0.07
CA CYS A 87 11.14 -2.50 0.61
C CYS A 87 11.66 -2.58 2.04
N VAL A 88 12.95 -2.31 2.26
CA VAL A 88 13.52 -2.25 3.62
C VAL A 88 12.75 -1.20 4.44
N GLY A 89 12.36 -1.55 5.66
CA GLY A 89 11.50 -0.72 6.53
C GLY A 89 10.00 -1.03 6.42
N ALA A 90 9.53 -1.66 5.33
CA ALA A 90 8.11 -1.96 5.12
C ALA A 90 7.83 -3.40 4.60
N SER A 91 8.84 -4.27 4.60
CA SER A 91 8.78 -5.65 4.09
C SER A 91 8.90 -6.72 5.17
N SER A 92 9.05 -6.34 6.45
CA SER A 92 9.04 -7.32 7.54
C SER A 92 7.60 -7.75 7.85
N PRO A 93 7.34 -9.06 8.02
CA PRO A 93 6.07 -9.57 8.53
C PRO A 93 5.94 -9.42 10.06
N ASP A 94 6.92 -8.84 10.76
CA ASP A 94 6.86 -8.68 12.21
C ASP A 94 5.63 -7.88 12.65
N GLY A 95 4.94 -8.40 13.67
CA GLY A 95 3.72 -7.78 14.18
C GLY A 95 2.48 -7.98 13.29
N CYS A 96 2.56 -8.80 12.24
CA CYS A 96 1.36 -9.27 11.55
C CYS A 96 0.52 -10.16 12.49
N GLU A 97 -0.73 -9.80 12.71
CA GLU A 97 -1.68 -10.60 13.49
C GLU A 97 -2.44 -11.59 12.59
N LYS A 98 -2.65 -11.24 11.31
CA LYS A 98 -3.22 -12.14 10.30
C LYS A 98 -2.55 -11.92 8.95
N VAL A 99 -2.04 -13.01 8.38
CA VAL A 99 -1.45 -13.06 7.03
C VAL A 99 -2.39 -13.85 6.12
N PRO A 100 -2.79 -13.31 4.95
CA PRO A 100 -3.72 -13.99 4.06
C PRO A 100 -3.03 -15.05 3.22
N ASP A 101 -3.78 -16.10 2.84
CA ASP A 101 -3.38 -16.99 1.76
C ASP A 101 -3.59 -16.35 0.37
N ARG A 102 -3.26 -17.09 -0.70
CA ARG A 102 -3.41 -16.60 -2.09
C ARG A 102 -4.84 -16.28 -2.50
N LEU A 103 -5.82 -17.02 -1.97
CA LEU A 103 -7.23 -16.84 -2.30
C LEU A 103 -7.80 -15.66 -1.52
N GLU A 104 -7.55 -15.60 -0.22
CA GLU A 104 -7.90 -14.47 0.66
C GLU A 104 -7.29 -13.17 0.14
N ALA A 105 -6.02 -13.16 -0.26
CA ALA A 105 -5.38 -11.95 -0.78
C ALA A 105 -6.09 -11.35 -2.00
N ARG A 106 -6.79 -12.15 -2.82
CA ARG A 106 -7.56 -11.66 -3.98
C ARG A 106 -8.90 -11.02 -3.58
N SER A 107 -9.38 -11.26 -2.36
CA SER A 107 -10.66 -10.74 -1.89
C SER A 107 -10.55 -9.31 -1.33
N ILE A 108 -9.35 -8.75 -1.17
CA ILE A 108 -9.19 -7.38 -0.65
C ILE A 108 -9.95 -6.35 -1.49
N ARG A 109 -10.64 -5.44 -0.82
CA ARG A 109 -11.43 -4.35 -1.41
C ARG A 109 -11.24 -3.02 -0.71
N SER A 110 -10.78 -3.00 0.54
CA SER A 110 -10.43 -1.76 1.23
C SER A 110 -9.28 -1.91 2.22
N LEU A 111 -8.67 -0.77 2.55
CA LEU A 111 -7.58 -0.64 3.52
C LEU A 111 -7.98 0.37 4.59
N TRP A 112 -7.74 0.02 5.84
CA TRP A 112 -8.11 0.83 7.00
C TRP A 112 -6.94 0.98 7.96
N ARG A 113 -6.83 2.17 8.57
CA ARG A 113 -6.02 2.35 9.77
C ARG A 113 -6.81 1.84 10.96
N LYS A 114 -6.17 1.08 11.85
CA LYS A 114 -6.80 0.59 13.09
C LYS A 114 -7.31 1.75 13.96
N ALA A 115 -6.64 2.89 13.91
CA ALA A 115 -7.03 4.10 14.62
C ALA A 115 -8.37 4.70 14.11
N ASP A 116 -8.70 4.48 12.83
CA ASP A 116 -9.94 5.01 12.24
C ASP A 116 -11.10 4.01 12.33
N ARG A 117 -10.80 2.71 12.18
CA ARG A 117 -11.78 1.62 12.23
C ARG A 117 -11.11 0.37 12.79
N ALA A 118 -11.69 -0.22 13.83
CA ALA A 118 -11.23 -1.50 14.37
C ALA A 118 -11.46 -2.64 13.36
N PRO A 119 -10.56 -3.64 13.28
CA PRO A 119 -10.78 -4.84 12.49
C PRO A 119 -12.09 -5.56 12.88
N ASP A 120 -12.81 -6.08 11.90
CA ASP A 120 -14.09 -6.78 12.10
C ASP A 120 -14.18 -8.08 11.28
N ALA A 121 -15.38 -8.59 11.03
CA ALA A 121 -15.59 -9.84 10.31
C ALA A 121 -15.09 -9.83 8.85
N SER A 122 -14.87 -8.64 8.27
CA SER A 122 -14.39 -8.48 6.88
C SER A 122 -12.88 -8.62 6.72
N VAL A 123 -12.14 -8.92 7.79
CA VAL A 123 -10.68 -8.95 7.78
C VAL A 123 -10.11 -9.99 6.81
N VAL A 124 -9.22 -9.51 5.96
CA VAL A 124 -8.34 -10.32 5.11
C VAL A 124 -6.92 -10.37 5.68
N ALA A 125 -6.35 -9.25 6.12
CA ALA A 125 -5.01 -9.18 6.70
C ALA A 125 -4.95 -8.14 7.82
N ILE A 126 -4.13 -8.36 8.86
CA ILE A 126 -3.96 -7.44 9.98
C ILE A 126 -2.47 -7.21 10.24
N TYR A 127 -2.08 -5.93 10.23
CA TYR A 127 -0.75 -5.39 10.50
C TYR A 127 -0.79 -4.47 11.71
N PRO A 128 0.35 -4.01 12.25
CA PRO A 128 0.36 -3.18 13.46
C PRO A 128 -0.56 -1.95 13.38
N GLU A 129 -0.49 -1.17 12.31
CA GLU A 129 -1.28 0.06 12.13
C GLU A 129 -2.44 -0.08 11.15
N LEU A 130 -2.41 -1.09 10.28
CA LEU A 130 -3.29 -1.23 9.13
C LEU A 130 -4.00 -2.59 9.13
N TRP A 131 -5.13 -2.66 8.46
CA TRP A 131 -5.76 -3.92 8.11
C TRP A 131 -6.45 -3.83 6.76
N PHE A 132 -6.51 -4.96 6.07
CA PHE A 132 -7.13 -5.12 4.77
C PHE A 132 -8.46 -5.82 4.96
N SER A 133 -9.47 -5.34 4.25
CA SER A 133 -10.86 -5.79 4.34
C SER A 133 -11.36 -6.28 2.99
N SER A 134 -12.27 -7.26 3.01
CA SER A 134 -13.04 -7.70 1.86
C SER A 134 -14.22 -6.79 1.52
N ASP A 135 -14.57 -5.85 2.41
CA ASP A 135 -15.67 -4.92 2.19
C ASP A 135 -15.27 -3.82 1.20
N GLU A 136 -16.21 -3.48 0.32
CA GLU A 136 -16.01 -2.42 -0.67
C GLU A 136 -16.18 -1.03 -0.07
N ILE A 137 -15.32 -0.11 -0.52
CA ILE A 137 -15.57 1.31 -0.46
C ILE A 137 -15.82 1.75 -1.90
N VAL A 138 -16.95 2.40 -2.15
CA VAL A 138 -17.25 2.94 -3.47
C VAL A 138 -16.26 4.06 -3.76
N ALA A 139 -15.38 3.85 -4.74
CA ALA A 139 -14.60 4.93 -5.32
C ALA A 139 -15.56 5.83 -6.12
N ALA A 140 -15.63 7.10 -5.75
CA ALA A 140 -16.37 8.11 -6.52
C ALA A 140 -15.78 8.29 -7.92
#